data_AF-A0A9D6ZN66-F1
#
_entry.id   AF-A0A9D6ZN66-F1
#
_cell.length_a   1.000
_cell.length_b   1.000
_cell.length_c   1.000
_cell.angle_alpha   90.00
_cell.angle_beta   90.00
_cell.angle_gamma   90.00
#
_symmetry.space_group_name_H-M   'P 1'
#
loop_
_entity.id
_entity.type
_entity.pdbx_description
1 polymer ?
#
loop_
_entity_poly.entity_id
_entity_poly.type
_entity_poly.pdbx_seq_one_letter_code
_entity_poly.pdbx_strand_id
1 'polypeptide(L)'
;MTQPKHLPLLLWFCLFGLVVFGAVVCVDQGLVQAMVEADQSRICIVLIVMYGIGLGHTFRRTLYLSREIDRADALTAALATRGEEPISVQGRGLATPGGALPAGLVAEYLADLYAAHPRALAANEAGEAGSELLEAYASKLRSANDFGWFYIDVMLKVGFLGTLVGFILMLGSIADTATLDATTMQKVLKQMSIGMSTALYTTLASLVGGILLGIPYQLLERALDRLVETAIYIKEVQVMPRLAAGRPAA
;
A
#
# COMPACT_ATOMS: atom_id res chain seq x y z
N MET A 1 6.49 26.81 2.08
CA MET A 1 5.24 26.46 1.38
C MET A 1 4.53 25.41 2.20
N THR A 2 3.38 25.75 2.81
CA THR A 2 2.57 24.79 3.58
C THR A 2 2.00 23.76 2.61
N GLN A 3 2.43 22.50 2.72
CA GLN A 3 1.83 21.43 1.94
C GLN A 3 0.33 21.28 2.31
N PRO A 4 -0.55 20.97 1.35
CA PRO A 4 -1.96 20.77 1.64
C PRO A 4 -2.14 19.55 2.54
N LYS A 5 -3.00 19.68 3.55
CA LYS A 5 -3.42 18.58 4.42
C LYS A 5 -3.98 17.43 3.58
N HIS A 6 -3.67 16.21 3.96
CA HIS A 6 -4.13 15.00 3.27
C HIS A 6 -3.74 14.83 1.78
N LEU A 7 -2.61 15.41 1.33
CA LEU A 7 -2.15 15.27 -0.06
C LEU A 7 -2.12 13.81 -0.59
N PRO A 8 -1.64 12.80 0.16
CA PRO A 8 -1.63 11.41 -0.31
C PRO A 8 -3.04 10.88 -0.59
N LEU A 9 -4.03 11.29 0.21
CA LEU A 9 -5.42 10.89 0.04
C LEU A 9 -6.04 11.54 -1.20
N LEU A 10 -5.74 12.82 -1.44
CA LEU A 10 -6.21 13.52 -2.64
C LEU A 10 -5.69 12.86 -3.92
N LEU A 11 -4.40 12.53 -3.96
CA LEU A 11 -3.78 11.84 -5.09
C LEU A 11 -4.40 10.46 -5.31
N TRP A 12 -4.68 9.72 -4.24
CA TRP A 12 -5.38 8.44 -4.33
C TRP A 12 -6.78 8.59 -4.91
N PHE A 13 -7.56 9.60 -4.49
CA PHE A 13 -8.90 9.84 -5.04
C PHE A 13 -8.88 10.24 -6.52
N CYS A 14 -7.88 11.03 -6.94
CA CYS A 14 -7.72 11.40 -8.35
C CYS A 14 -7.47 10.15 -9.22
N LEU A 15 -6.55 9.29 -8.77
CA LEU A 15 -6.26 8.02 -9.44
C LEU A 15 -7.48 7.09 -9.46
N PHE A 16 -8.16 6.94 -8.32
CA PHE A 16 -9.36 6.14 -8.22
C PHE A 16 -10.46 6.65 -9.15
N GLY A 17 -10.69 7.96 -9.22
CA GLY A 17 -11.66 8.56 -10.13
C GLY A 17 -11.35 8.26 -11.60
N LEU A 18 -10.08 8.36 -11.99
CA LEU A 18 -9.64 8.00 -13.34
C LEU A 18 -9.89 6.52 -13.66
N VAL A 19 -9.56 5.63 -12.73
CA VAL A 19 -9.79 4.19 -12.89
C VAL A 19 -11.27 3.86 -12.97
N VAL A 20 -12.09 4.44 -12.10
CA VAL A 20 -13.55 4.24 -12.12
C VAL A 20 -14.14 4.73 -13.43
N PHE A 21 -13.71 5.89 -13.92
CA PHE A 21 -14.13 6.39 -15.23
C PHE A 21 -13.78 5.40 -16.35
N GLY A 22 -12.53 4.92 -16.39
CA GLY A 22 -12.11 3.90 -17.35
C GLY A 22 -12.92 2.61 -17.24
N ALA A 23 -13.21 2.14 -16.01
CA ALA A 23 -14.02 0.96 -15.77
C ALA A 23 -15.46 1.14 -16.27
N VAL A 24 -16.07 2.31 -16.05
CA VAL A 24 -17.40 2.64 -16.57
C VAL A 24 -17.41 2.62 -18.10
N VAL A 25 -16.40 3.20 -18.75
CA VAL A 25 -16.26 3.14 -20.22
C VAL A 25 -16.14 1.70 -20.72
N CYS A 26 -15.36 0.84 -20.05
CA CYS A 26 -15.25 -0.56 -20.41
C CYS A 26 -16.56 -1.34 -20.26
N VAL A 27 -17.37 -1.01 -19.25
CA VAL A 27 -18.70 -1.61 -19.05
C VAL A 27 -19.70 -1.14 -20.10
N ASP A 28 -19.67 0.15 -20.44
CA ASP A 28 -20.54 0.77 -21.46
C ASP A 28 -20.26 0.18 -22.86
N GLN A 29 -18.98 -0.02 -23.19
CA GLN A 29 -18.55 -0.65 -24.44
C GLN A 29 -18.75 -2.18 -24.46
N GLY A 30 -19.30 -2.78 -23.40
CA GLY A 30 -19.53 -4.22 -23.31
C GLY A 30 -18.26 -5.08 -23.15
N LEU A 31 -17.10 -4.45 -22.95
CA LEU A 31 -15.81 -5.15 -22.89
C LEU A 31 -15.71 -6.08 -21.66
N VAL A 32 -16.28 -5.66 -20.53
CA VAL A 32 -16.28 -6.46 -19.29
C VAL A 32 -17.19 -7.67 -19.44
N GLN A 33 -18.35 -7.51 -20.07
CA GLN A 33 -19.30 -8.57 -20.35
C GLN A 33 -18.70 -9.57 -21.34
N ALA A 34 -18.11 -9.09 -22.43
CA ALA A 34 -17.41 -9.92 -23.40
C ALA A 34 -16.27 -10.72 -22.77
N MET A 35 -15.50 -10.10 -21.86
CA MET A 35 -14.45 -10.78 -21.10
C MET A 35 -15.00 -11.89 -20.20
N VAL A 36 -16.07 -11.63 -19.46
CA VAL A 36 -16.68 -12.61 -18.53
C VAL A 36 -17.37 -13.75 -19.28
N GLU A 37 -18.02 -13.46 -20.41
CA GLU A 37 -18.67 -14.48 -21.23
C GLU A 37 -17.67 -15.37 -21.98
N ALA A 38 -16.53 -14.81 -22.40
CA ALA A 38 -15.45 -15.55 -23.07
C ALA A 38 -14.64 -16.43 -22.11
N ASP A 39 -14.60 -16.10 -20.81
CA ASP A 39 -13.89 -16.86 -19.79
C ASP A 39 -14.76 -17.96 -19.17
N GLN A 40 -14.63 -19.18 -19.68
CA GLN A 40 -15.30 -20.35 -19.09
C GLN A 40 -14.73 -20.76 -17.73
N SER A 41 -13.46 -20.44 -17.45
CA SER A 41 -12.80 -20.79 -16.20
C SER A 41 -13.25 -19.93 -15.01
N ARG A 42 -13.86 -18.78 -15.29
CA ARG A 42 -14.29 -17.75 -14.32
C ARG A 42 -13.13 -17.12 -13.52
N ILE A 43 -11.89 -17.27 -13.98
CA ILE A 43 -10.71 -16.64 -13.39
C ILE A 43 -10.79 -15.11 -13.50
N CYS A 44 -11.36 -14.55 -14.57
CA CYS A 44 -11.59 -13.11 -14.73
C CYS A 44 -12.43 -12.53 -13.59
N ILE A 45 -13.44 -13.25 -13.11
CA ILE A 45 -14.26 -12.82 -11.95
C ILE A 45 -13.40 -12.82 -10.68
N VAL A 46 -12.57 -13.84 -10.49
CA VAL A 46 -11.62 -13.91 -9.35
C VAL A 46 -10.67 -12.71 -9.40
N LEU A 47 -10.13 -12.36 -10.56
CA LEU A 47 -9.25 -11.20 -10.74
C LEU A 47 -9.96 -9.88 -10.43
N ILE A 48 -11.22 -9.70 -10.84
CA ILE A 48 -12.03 -8.52 -10.51
C ILE A 48 -12.22 -8.41 -8.99
N VAL A 49 -12.58 -9.51 -8.32
CA VAL A 49 -12.74 -9.54 -6.86
C VAL A 49 -11.41 -9.23 -6.17
N MET A 50 -10.31 -9.81 -6.66
CA MET A 50 -8.99 -9.56 -6.12
C MET A 50 -8.60 -8.08 -6.23
N TYR A 51 -8.83 -7.49 -7.41
CA TYR A 51 -8.60 -6.07 -7.63
C TYR A 51 -9.39 -5.20 -6.63
N GLY A 52 -10.67 -5.51 -6.41
CA GLY A 52 -11.51 -4.80 -5.44
C GLY A 52 -10.99 -4.89 -3.99
N ILE A 53 -10.53 -6.07 -3.56
CA ILE A 53 -9.93 -6.27 -2.23
C ILE A 53 -8.65 -5.43 -2.10
N GLY A 54 -7.76 -5.48 -3.09
CA GLY A 54 -6.54 -4.69 -3.13
C GLY A 54 -6.82 -3.20 -3.07
N LEU A 55 -7.83 -2.73 -3.81
CA LEU A 55 -8.23 -1.33 -3.82
C LEU A 55 -8.77 -0.88 -2.45
N GLY A 56 -9.60 -1.69 -1.80
CA GLY A 56 -10.05 -1.43 -0.43
C GLY A 56 -8.91 -1.39 0.59
N HIS A 57 -7.93 -2.29 0.44
CA HIS A 57 -6.73 -2.30 1.27
C HIS A 57 -5.90 -1.01 1.10
N THR A 58 -5.60 -0.61 -0.14
CA THR A 58 -4.86 0.64 -0.41
C THR A 58 -5.60 1.85 0.13
N PHE A 59 -6.91 1.95 -0.06
CA PHE A 59 -7.72 3.05 0.45
C PHE A 59 -7.59 3.22 1.97
N ARG A 60 -7.83 2.13 2.73
CA ARG A 60 -7.75 2.14 4.20
C ARG A 60 -6.35 2.54 4.68
N ARG A 61 -5.32 2.05 3.99
CA ARG A 61 -3.92 2.36 4.28
C ARG A 61 -3.57 3.81 4.03
N THR A 62 -3.94 4.33 2.86
CA THR A 62 -3.69 5.72 2.50
C THR A 62 -4.41 6.66 3.47
N LEU A 63 -5.64 6.35 3.89
CA LEU A 63 -6.34 7.10 4.93
C LEU A 63 -5.58 7.12 6.26
N TYR A 64 -5.13 5.96 6.72
CA TYR A 64 -4.36 5.85 7.96
C TYR A 64 -3.07 6.67 7.88
N LEU A 65 -2.27 6.43 6.83
CA LEU A 65 -0.95 7.03 6.68
C LEU A 65 -1.03 8.53 6.45
N SER A 66 -2.02 8.98 5.68
CA SER A 66 -2.29 10.41 5.50
C SER A 66 -2.55 11.10 6.85
N ARG A 67 -3.39 10.52 7.71
CA ARG A 67 -3.67 11.09 9.04
C ARG A 67 -2.42 11.12 9.91
N GLU A 68 -1.57 10.09 9.84
CA GLU A 68 -0.31 10.05 10.60
C GLU A 68 0.70 11.09 10.11
N ILE A 69 0.79 11.35 8.80
CA ILE A 69 1.62 12.42 8.25
C ILE A 69 1.12 13.79 8.74
N ASP A 70 -0.19 14.05 8.68
CA ASP A 70 -0.72 15.33 9.17
C ASP A 70 -0.50 15.53 10.68
N ARG A 71 -0.56 14.44 11.46
CA ARG A 71 -0.22 14.45 12.91
C ARG A 71 1.26 14.72 13.14
N ALA A 72 2.15 14.12 12.35
CA ALA A 72 3.60 14.35 12.43
C ALA A 72 3.96 15.80 12.03
N ASP A 73 3.34 16.34 10.98
CA ASP A 73 3.50 17.73 10.56
C ASP A 73 2.99 18.70 11.65
N ALA A 74 1.85 18.39 12.29
CA ALA A 74 1.32 19.16 13.41
C ALA A 74 2.23 19.10 14.65
N LEU A 75 2.82 17.94 14.94
CA LEU A 75 3.79 17.77 16.02
C LEU A 75 5.05 18.62 15.76
N THR A 76 5.58 18.58 14.54
CA THR A 76 6.73 19.38 14.12
C THR A 76 6.47 20.88 14.31
N ALA A 77 5.29 21.36 13.91
CA ALA A 77 4.90 22.76 14.08
C ALA A 77 4.73 23.14 15.57
N ALA A 78 4.14 22.26 16.38
CA ALA A 78 3.99 22.48 17.82
C ALA A 78 5.34 22.51 18.55
N LEU A 79 6.28 21.64 18.16
CA LEU A 79 7.63 21.65 18.71
C LEU A 79 8.41 22.90 18.27
N ALA A 80 8.31 23.31 17.01
CA ALA A 80 8.98 24.52 16.50
C ALA A 80 8.51 25.80 17.20
N THR A 81 7.21 25.91 17.51
CA THR A 81 6.65 27.08 18.22
C THR A 81 7.04 27.16 19.69
N ARG A 82 7.33 26.01 20.33
CA ARG A 82 7.67 25.93 21.76
C ARG A 82 9.17 25.94 22.07
N GLY A 83 10.02 26.21 21.08
CA GLY A 83 11.44 26.54 21.31
C GLY A 83 12.26 25.39 21.92
N GLU A 84 12.85 25.60 23.10
CA GLU A 84 13.66 24.60 23.83
C GLU A 84 12.92 23.99 25.03
N GLU A 85 11.60 24.16 25.11
CA GLU A 85 10.82 23.64 26.23
C GLU A 85 11.10 22.14 26.48
N PRO A 86 11.38 21.75 27.74
CA PRO A 86 11.67 20.36 28.08
C PRO A 86 10.45 19.49 27.79
N ILE A 87 10.68 18.35 27.15
CA ILE A 87 9.64 17.40 26.80
C ILE A 87 9.46 16.45 27.98
N SER A 88 8.21 16.33 28.44
CA SER A 88 7.80 15.37 29.46
C SER A 88 6.89 14.31 28.85
N VAL A 89 7.03 13.06 29.31
CA VAL A 89 6.13 11.97 28.91
C VAL A 89 4.97 11.92 29.89
N GLN A 90 3.73 12.02 29.38
CA GLN A 90 2.52 11.79 30.16
C GLN A 90 1.76 10.59 29.57
N GLY A 91 1.95 9.41 30.17
CA GLY A 91 1.38 8.16 29.67
C GLY A 91 2.00 7.75 28.33
N ARG A 92 1.18 7.66 27.27
CA ARG A 92 1.61 7.40 25.87
C ARG A 92 1.75 8.67 25.02
N GLY A 93 1.57 9.84 25.63
CA GLY A 93 1.63 11.13 24.93
C GLY A 93 2.83 11.97 25.39
N LEU A 94 3.22 12.92 24.55
CA LEU A 94 4.21 13.94 24.89
C LEU A 94 3.49 15.21 25.36
N ALA A 95 4.03 15.85 26.38
CA ALA A 95 3.60 17.16 26.84
C ALA A 95 4.81 18.07 27.07
N THR A 96 4.65 19.35 26.78
CA THR A 96 5.60 20.38 27.20
C THR A 96 4.90 21.32 28.19
N PRO A 97 5.63 22.22 28.89
CA PRO A 97 5.04 23.23 29.76
C PRO A 97 3.89 24.03 29.09
N GLY A 98 3.96 24.25 27.77
CA GLY A 98 2.88 24.88 27.00
C GLY A 98 1.63 24.02 26.73
N GLY A 99 1.54 22.77 27.22
CA GLY A 99 0.39 21.87 27.11
C GLY A 99 0.67 20.53 26.41
N ALA A 100 -0.36 19.72 26.18
CA ALA A 100 -0.23 18.44 25.48
C ALA A 100 0.12 18.62 23.99
N LEU A 101 0.99 17.76 23.46
CA LEU A 101 1.33 17.71 22.03
C LEU A 101 0.37 16.80 21.26
N PRO A 102 0.24 16.97 19.93
CA PRO A 102 -0.62 16.12 19.11
C PRO A 102 -0.23 14.65 19.23
N ALA A 103 -1.22 13.79 19.50
CA ALA A 103 -1.02 12.34 19.51
C ALA A 103 -0.93 11.79 18.08
N GLY A 104 -0.06 10.80 17.89
CA GLY A 104 0.18 10.11 16.62
C GLY A 104 1.32 9.11 16.76
N LEU A 105 1.57 8.33 15.72
CA LEU A 105 2.57 7.27 15.70
C LEU A 105 3.97 7.79 16.06
N VAL A 106 4.34 8.97 15.53
CA VAL A 106 5.63 9.60 15.83
C VAL A 106 5.71 10.06 17.29
N ALA A 107 4.61 10.56 17.85
CA ALA A 107 4.56 10.94 19.26
C ALA A 107 4.64 9.72 20.20
N GLU A 108 3.98 8.61 19.83
CA GLU A 108 4.06 7.33 20.57
C GLU A 108 5.48 6.73 20.47
N TYR A 109 6.09 6.73 19.28
CA TYR A 109 7.49 6.35 19.07
C TYR A 109 8.44 7.14 19.97
N LEU A 110 8.28 8.46 20.01
CA LEU A 110 9.10 9.31 20.87
C LEU A 110 8.82 9.02 22.36
N ALA A 111 7.56 8.87 22.78
CA ALA A 111 7.22 8.54 24.17
C ALA A 111 7.83 7.20 24.60
N ASP A 112 7.76 6.18 23.74
CA ASP A 112 8.39 4.87 23.95
C ASP A 112 9.92 4.99 24.02
N LEU A 113 10.53 5.81 23.16
CA LEU A 113 11.97 6.07 23.20
C LEU A 113 12.39 6.69 24.55
N TYR A 114 11.64 7.67 25.03
CA TYR A 114 11.86 8.31 26.33
C TYR A 114 11.64 7.33 27.51
N ALA A 115 10.65 6.43 27.42
CA ALA A 115 10.32 5.46 28.47
C ALA A 115 11.29 4.27 28.53
N ALA A 116 11.73 3.76 27.37
CA ALA A 116 12.63 2.60 27.28
C ALA A 116 14.07 2.96 27.64
N HIS A 117 14.51 4.19 27.35
CA HIS A 117 15.90 4.61 27.52
C HIS A 117 16.10 5.89 28.34
N PRO A 118 15.56 5.99 29.58
CA PRO A 118 15.77 7.18 30.43
C PRO A 118 17.26 7.42 30.76
N ARG A 119 18.11 6.37 30.67
CA ARG A 119 19.57 6.45 30.89
C ARG A 119 20.43 6.37 29.62
N ALA A 120 19.96 5.77 28.52
CA ALA A 120 20.78 5.71 27.29
C ALA A 120 20.90 7.09 26.63
N LEU A 121 19.94 7.99 26.87
CA LEU A 121 20.03 9.42 26.58
C LEU A 121 21.18 10.14 27.29
N ALA A 122 21.82 9.51 28.27
CA ALA A 122 22.99 10.03 28.97
C ALA A 122 24.33 9.69 28.28
N ALA A 123 24.38 8.74 27.34
CA ALA A 123 25.61 8.29 26.64
C ALA A 123 25.40 8.20 25.12
N ASN A 124 26.49 8.10 24.35
CA ASN A 124 26.48 8.02 22.87
C ASN A 124 25.67 6.82 22.28
N GLU A 125 25.15 5.93 23.13
CA GLU A 125 24.33 4.75 22.80
C GLU A 125 22.85 5.10 22.53
N ALA A 126 22.37 6.31 22.88
CA ALA A 126 20.99 6.75 22.57
C ALA A 126 20.70 6.93 21.07
N GLY A 127 21.74 7.23 20.28
CA GLY A 127 21.60 7.37 18.83
C GLY A 127 21.22 6.05 18.16
N GLU A 128 21.92 4.97 18.56
CA GLU A 128 21.74 3.61 18.04
C GLU A 128 20.43 2.98 18.50
N ALA A 129 20.14 2.99 19.81
CA ALA A 129 18.90 2.40 20.34
C ALA A 129 17.63 3.08 19.79
N GLY A 130 17.67 4.40 19.60
CA GLY A 130 16.55 5.12 18.97
C GLY A 130 16.40 4.82 17.47
N SER A 131 17.50 4.52 16.78
CA SER A 131 17.49 4.06 15.40
C SER A 131 16.87 2.66 15.28
N GLU A 132 17.21 1.74 16.19
CA GLU A 132 16.65 0.38 16.21
C GLU A 132 15.13 0.38 16.44
N LEU A 133 14.64 1.16 17.40
CA LEU A 133 13.20 1.27 17.66
C LEU A 133 12.46 1.88 16.46
N LEU A 134 13.04 2.91 15.82
CA LEU A 134 12.45 3.50 14.62
C LEU A 134 12.39 2.48 13.49
N GLU A 135 13.47 1.72 13.28
CA GLU A 135 13.52 0.68 12.25
C GLU A 135 12.49 -0.42 12.55
N ALA A 136 12.26 -0.79 13.81
CA ALA A 136 11.20 -1.74 14.16
C ALA A 136 9.79 -1.22 13.79
N TYR A 137 9.51 0.06 14.06
CA TYR A 137 8.25 0.70 13.66
C TYR A 137 8.14 0.84 12.13
N ALA A 138 9.20 1.30 11.45
CA ALA A 138 9.25 1.44 10.01
C ALA A 138 9.08 0.09 9.29
N SER A 139 9.78 -0.94 9.76
CA SER A 139 9.66 -2.33 9.29
C SER A 139 8.24 -2.86 9.45
N LYS A 140 7.59 -2.60 10.60
CA LYS A 140 6.18 -2.97 10.80
C LYS A 140 5.24 -2.28 9.82
N LEU A 141 5.46 -1.00 9.49
CA LEU A 141 4.66 -0.31 8.48
C LEU A 141 4.96 -0.80 7.05
N ARG A 142 6.24 -1.08 6.74
CA ARG A 142 6.71 -1.53 5.42
C ARG A 142 6.25 -2.95 5.09
N SER A 143 6.35 -3.90 6.03
CA SER A 143 5.85 -5.28 5.87
C SER A 143 4.40 -5.37 5.37
N ALA A 144 3.65 -4.34 5.72
CA ALA A 144 2.25 -4.19 5.51
C ALA A 144 1.93 -3.60 4.12
N ASN A 145 2.89 -2.89 3.53
CA ASN A 145 2.94 -2.49 2.11
C ASN A 145 3.52 -3.63 1.25
N ASP A 146 4.51 -4.36 1.75
CA ASP A 146 5.10 -5.54 1.09
C ASP A 146 4.05 -6.62 0.81
N PHE A 147 3.10 -6.81 1.73
CA PHE A 147 1.93 -7.66 1.50
C PHE A 147 1.12 -7.22 0.27
N GLY A 148 1.04 -5.92 0.00
CA GLY A 148 0.38 -5.36 -1.17
C GLY A 148 1.06 -5.70 -2.48
N TRP A 149 2.39 -5.60 -2.52
CA TRP A 149 3.19 -6.02 -3.67
C TRP A 149 3.11 -7.53 -3.89
N PHE A 150 3.21 -8.31 -2.82
CA PHE A 150 2.97 -9.76 -2.88
C PHE A 150 1.58 -10.09 -3.44
N TYR A 151 0.56 -9.33 -3.05
CA TYR A 151 -0.80 -9.52 -3.55
C TYR A 151 -0.91 -9.27 -5.06
N ILE A 152 -0.27 -8.22 -5.57
CA ILE A 152 -0.18 -7.95 -7.02
C ILE A 152 0.51 -9.11 -7.74
N ASP A 153 1.63 -9.60 -7.20
CA ASP A 153 2.35 -10.74 -7.78
C ASP A 153 1.49 -12.00 -7.83
N VAL A 154 0.70 -12.28 -6.79
CA VAL A 154 -0.26 -13.38 -6.80
C VAL A 154 -1.30 -13.16 -7.88
N MET A 155 -1.82 -11.94 -8.04
CA MET A 155 -2.81 -11.64 -9.07
C MET A 155 -2.26 -11.84 -10.50
N LEU A 156 -1.00 -11.47 -10.74
CA LEU A 156 -0.31 -11.75 -12.00
C LEU A 156 -0.13 -13.26 -12.24
N LYS A 157 0.27 -14.01 -11.21
CA LYS A 157 0.39 -15.48 -11.26
C LYS A 157 -0.95 -16.18 -11.52
N VAL A 158 -2.05 -15.66 -10.98
CA VAL A 158 -3.41 -16.15 -11.29
C VAL A 158 -3.76 -15.90 -12.76
N GLY A 159 -3.34 -14.79 -13.34
CA GLY A 159 -3.47 -14.55 -14.79
C GLY A 159 -2.70 -15.54 -15.64
N PHE A 160 -1.44 -15.82 -15.27
CA PHE A 160 -0.63 -16.85 -15.91
C PHE A 160 -1.25 -18.25 -15.76
N LEU A 161 -1.88 -18.56 -14.62
CA LEU A 161 -2.64 -19.81 -14.47
C LEU A 161 -3.80 -19.88 -15.48
N GLY A 162 -4.46 -18.76 -15.75
CA GLY A 162 -5.53 -18.67 -16.76
C GLY A 162 -5.08 -19.03 -18.17
N THR A 163 -3.84 -18.73 -18.57
CA THR A 163 -3.32 -19.16 -19.88
C THR A 163 -3.18 -20.67 -19.97
N LEU A 164 -2.64 -21.29 -18.91
CA LEU A 164 -2.52 -22.75 -18.81
C LEU A 164 -3.89 -23.41 -18.87
N VAL A 165 -4.88 -22.87 -18.16
CA VAL A 165 -6.26 -23.37 -18.20
C VAL A 165 -6.86 -23.23 -19.60
N GLY A 166 -6.68 -22.08 -20.27
CA GLY A 166 -7.14 -21.88 -21.64
C GLY A 166 -6.51 -22.85 -22.64
N PHE A 167 -5.21 -23.13 -22.50
CA PHE A 167 -4.53 -24.14 -23.31
C PHE A 167 -5.01 -25.57 -23.04
N ILE A 168 -5.29 -25.92 -21.77
CA ILE A 168 -5.87 -27.22 -21.42
C ILE A 168 -7.26 -27.37 -22.05
N LEU A 169 -8.11 -26.34 -21.97
CA LEU A 169 -9.42 -26.35 -22.63
C LEU A 169 -9.31 -26.51 -24.15
N MET A 170 -8.33 -25.84 -24.76
CA MET A 170 -8.06 -25.96 -26.19
C MET A 170 -7.63 -27.38 -26.57
N LEU A 171 -6.65 -27.97 -25.88
CA LEU A 171 -6.14 -29.32 -26.18
C LEU A 171 -7.14 -30.42 -25.86
N GLY A 172 -7.95 -30.27 -24.81
CA GLY A 172 -9.01 -31.21 -24.44
C GLY A 172 -10.02 -31.41 -25.58
N SER A 173 -10.37 -30.34 -26.31
CA SER A 173 -11.30 -30.41 -27.44
C SER A 173 -10.83 -31.32 -28.59
N ILE A 174 -9.51 -31.43 -28.77
CA ILE A 174 -8.89 -32.26 -29.80
C ILE A 174 -8.78 -33.72 -29.32
N ALA A 175 -8.47 -33.93 -28.03
CA ALA A 175 -8.32 -35.25 -27.44
C ALA A 175 -9.63 -36.05 -27.39
N ASP A 176 -10.78 -35.39 -27.20
CA ASP A 176 -12.09 -36.03 -27.13
C ASP A 176 -12.69 -36.41 -28.50
N THR A 177 -12.03 -36.06 -29.61
CA THR A 177 -12.56 -36.24 -30.96
C THR A 177 -11.95 -37.45 -31.68
N ALA A 178 -12.62 -38.60 -31.64
CA ALA A 178 -12.17 -39.84 -32.30
C ALA A 178 -12.50 -39.93 -33.82
N THR A 179 -13.40 -39.08 -34.34
CA THR A 179 -13.77 -39.04 -35.77
C THR A 179 -13.92 -37.60 -36.28
N LEU A 180 -13.22 -37.28 -37.37
CA LEU A 180 -13.16 -35.95 -37.97
C LEU A 180 -14.23 -35.81 -39.08
N ASP A 181 -15.50 -35.68 -38.71
CA ASP A 181 -16.57 -35.27 -39.64
C ASP A 181 -16.71 -33.73 -39.66
N ALA A 182 -17.33 -33.17 -40.70
CA ALA A 182 -17.48 -31.72 -40.90
C ALA A 182 -18.21 -31.02 -39.73
N THR A 183 -19.20 -31.69 -39.13
CA THR A 183 -19.93 -31.21 -37.95
C THR A 183 -19.05 -31.18 -36.69
N THR A 184 -18.20 -32.20 -36.54
CA THR A 184 -17.24 -32.29 -35.43
C THR A 184 -16.13 -31.23 -35.55
N MET A 185 -15.72 -30.87 -36.77
CA MET A 185 -14.76 -29.79 -37.00
C MET A 185 -15.26 -28.41 -36.61
N GLN A 186 -16.53 -28.09 -36.85
CA GLN A 186 -17.10 -26.83 -36.34
C GLN A 186 -17.08 -26.78 -34.80
N LYS A 187 -17.34 -27.90 -34.14
CA LYS A 187 -17.33 -27.99 -32.67
C LYS A 187 -15.93 -27.85 -32.09
N VAL A 188 -14.94 -28.53 -32.68
CA VAL A 188 -13.53 -28.42 -32.27
C VAL A 188 -13.02 -26.99 -32.48
N LEU A 189 -13.26 -26.38 -33.64
CA LEU A 189 -12.86 -25.00 -33.90
C LEU A 189 -13.47 -24.01 -32.90
N LYS A 190 -14.75 -24.19 -32.55
CA LYS A 190 -15.42 -23.37 -31.53
C LYS A 190 -14.77 -23.55 -30.15
N GLN A 191 -14.50 -24.78 -29.72
CA GLN A 191 -13.86 -25.04 -28.43
C GLN A 191 -12.42 -24.55 -28.36
N MET A 192 -11.66 -24.66 -29.46
CA MET A 192 -10.33 -24.07 -29.56
C MET A 192 -10.37 -22.54 -29.43
N SER A 193 -11.35 -21.89 -30.07
CA SER A 193 -11.55 -20.44 -29.95
C SER A 193 -11.89 -20.04 -28.52
N ILE A 194 -12.71 -20.82 -27.81
CA ILE A 194 -13.03 -20.60 -26.40
C ILE A 194 -11.76 -20.68 -25.54
N GLY A 195 -10.99 -21.76 -25.64
CA GLY A 195 -9.76 -21.94 -24.85
C GLY A 195 -8.75 -20.83 -25.08
N MET A 196 -8.59 -20.39 -26.34
CA MET A 196 -7.75 -19.24 -26.70
C MET A 196 -8.27 -17.94 -26.08
N SER A 197 -9.58 -17.67 -26.20
CA SER A 197 -10.18 -16.45 -25.66
C SER A 197 -10.05 -16.37 -24.13
N THR A 198 -10.27 -17.49 -23.43
CA THR A 198 -10.08 -17.59 -21.98
C THR A 198 -8.63 -17.22 -21.61
N ALA A 199 -7.62 -17.80 -22.28
CA ALA A 199 -6.22 -17.49 -22.01
C ALA A 199 -5.86 -16.00 -22.23
N LEU A 200 -6.35 -15.40 -23.32
CA LEU A 200 -6.06 -14.01 -23.65
C LEU A 200 -6.72 -13.04 -22.65
N TYR A 201 -8.01 -13.25 -22.35
CA TYR A 201 -8.75 -12.37 -21.45
C TYR A 201 -8.26 -12.46 -20.00
N THR A 202 -7.93 -13.64 -19.49
CA THR A 202 -7.39 -13.78 -18.12
C THR A 202 -6.04 -13.07 -17.98
N THR A 203 -5.19 -13.16 -18.99
CA THR A 203 -3.87 -12.50 -19.01
C THR A 203 -4.00 -10.99 -19.09
N LEU A 204 -4.87 -10.51 -19.97
CA LEU A 204 -5.13 -9.08 -20.10
C LEU A 204 -5.68 -8.51 -18.79
N ALA A 205 -6.67 -9.19 -18.20
CA ALA A 205 -7.28 -8.78 -16.94
C ALA A 205 -6.26 -8.71 -15.79
N SER A 206 -5.39 -9.72 -15.66
CA SER A 206 -4.39 -9.72 -14.58
C SER A 206 -3.34 -8.64 -14.75
N LEU A 207 -2.87 -8.41 -15.99
CA LEU A 207 -1.85 -7.40 -16.27
C LEU A 207 -2.41 -6.00 -16.06
N VAL A 208 -3.57 -5.70 -16.64
CA VAL A 208 -4.22 -4.40 -16.49
C VAL A 208 -4.56 -4.16 -15.02
N GLY A 209 -5.18 -5.12 -14.34
CA GLY A 209 -5.48 -5.00 -12.92
C GLY A 209 -4.23 -4.80 -12.08
N GLY A 210 -3.15 -5.55 -12.35
CA GLY A 210 -1.91 -5.50 -11.59
C GLY A 210 -1.20 -4.16 -11.72
N ILE A 211 -1.13 -3.62 -12.95
CA ILE A 211 -0.58 -2.30 -13.22
C ILE A 211 -1.41 -1.21 -12.55
N LEU A 212 -2.74 -1.25 -12.72
CA LEU A 212 -3.64 -0.26 -12.13
C LEU A 212 -3.59 -0.27 -10.60
N LEU A 213 -3.40 -1.44 -9.98
CA LEU A 213 -3.26 -1.58 -8.54
C LEU A 213 -1.86 -1.21 -8.04
N GLY A 214 -0.82 -1.39 -8.85
CA GLY A 214 0.55 -1.01 -8.51
C GLY A 214 0.73 0.49 -8.26
N ILE A 215 0.05 1.34 -9.03
CA ILE A 215 0.15 2.81 -8.89
C ILE A 215 -0.22 3.29 -7.47
N PRO A 216 -1.40 2.97 -6.89
CA PRO A 216 -1.73 3.38 -5.53
C PRO A 216 -0.84 2.76 -4.45
N TYR A 217 -0.30 1.55 -4.65
CA TYR A 217 0.69 0.98 -3.73
C TYR A 217 2.02 1.73 -3.77
N GLN A 218 2.46 2.16 -4.94
CA GLN A 218 3.68 2.98 -5.06
C GLN A 218 3.50 4.36 -4.43
N LEU A 219 2.30 4.96 -4.52
CA LEU A 219 1.98 6.19 -3.80
C LEU A 219 2.00 5.98 -2.27
N LEU A 220 1.53 4.83 -1.79
CA LEU A 220 1.54 4.46 -0.38
C LEU A 220 2.97 4.31 0.16
N GLU A 221 3.86 3.70 -0.61
CA GLU A 221 5.28 3.55 -0.28
C GLU A 221 5.96 4.92 -0.12
N ARG A 222 5.77 5.83 -1.08
CA ARG A 222 6.29 7.21 -0.99
C ARG A 222 5.77 7.97 0.23
N ALA A 223 4.51 7.76 0.59
CA ALA A 223 3.92 8.36 1.78
C ALA A 223 4.53 7.78 3.07
N LEU A 224 4.91 6.50 3.07
CA LEU A 224 5.56 5.86 4.21
C LEU A 224 6.97 6.41 4.40
N ASP A 225 7.75 6.48 3.33
CA ASP A 225 9.11 7.00 3.38
C ASP A 225 9.12 8.45 3.91
N ARG A 226 8.19 9.29 3.44
CA ARG A 226 8.00 10.64 3.99
C ARG A 226 7.71 10.66 5.49
N LEU A 227 6.86 9.75 5.99
CA LEU A 227 6.55 9.68 7.41
C LEU A 227 7.80 9.29 8.23
N VAL A 228 8.58 8.33 7.74
CA VAL A 228 9.82 7.89 8.38
C VAL A 228 10.85 9.02 8.38
N GLU A 229 11.06 9.71 7.26
CA GLU A 229 11.93 10.89 7.16
C GLU A 229 11.53 11.97 8.16
N THR A 230 10.22 12.25 8.29
CA THR A 230 9.70 13.24 9.24
C THR A 230 9.97 12.80 10.69
N ALA A 231 9.83 11.52 11.00
CA ALA A 231 10.15 10.99 12.33
C ALA A 231 11.64 11.13 12.66
N ILE A 232 12.54 10.84 11.70
CA ILE A 232 13.99 11.04 11.85
C ILE A 232 14.29 12.51 12.09
N TYR A 233 13.72 13.41 11.30
CA TYR A 233 13.92 14.85 11.44
C TYR A 233 13.51 15.34 12.83
N ILE A 234 12.34 14.95 13.33
CA ILE A 234 11.89 15.34 14.68
C ILE A 234 12.85 14.81 15.75
N LYS A 235 13.27 13.55 15.66
CA LYS A 235 14.22 12.92 16.60
C LYS A 235 15.56 13.67 16.64
N GLU A 236 16.20 13.83 15.48
CA GLU A 236 17.57 14.34 15.39
C GLU A 236 17.64 15.86 15.57
N VAL A 237 16.69 16.61 15.00
CA VAL A 237 16.78 18.08 14.95
C VAL A 237 16.06 18.75 16.12
N GLN A 238 14.94 18.18 16.59
CA GLN A 238 14.12 18.85 17.61
C GLN A 238 14.27 18.24 19.00
N VAL A 239 14.50 16.92 19.07
CA VAL A 239 14.52 16.18 20.33
C VAL A 239 15.94 16.09 20.89
N MET A 240 16.93 15.62 20.11
CA MET A 240 18.32 15.48 20.60
C MET A 240 18.95 16.77 21.17
N PRO A 241 18.78 17.96 20.56
CA PRO A 241 19.37 19.19 21.12
C PRO A 241 18.78 19.58 22.48
N ARG A 242 17.48 19.37 22.68
CA ARG A 242 16.80 19.69 23.96
C ARG A 242 17.24 18.77 25.09
N LEU A 243 17.59 17.53 24.77
CA LEU A 243 18.20 16.59 25.70
C LEU A 243 19.62 16.99 26.08
N ALA A 244 20.40 17.52 25.13
CA ALA A 244 21.73 18.03 25.38
C ALA A 244 21.71 19.31 26.25
N ALA A 245 20.76 20.21 26.02
CA ALA A 245 20.60 21.47 26.76
C ALA A 245 20.10 21.29 28.21
N GLY A 246 19.42 20.18 28.52
CA GLY A 246 18.99 19.82 29.87
C GLY A 246 20.09 19.27 30.78
N ARG A 247 21.34 19.14 30.28
CA ARG A 247 22.49 18.75 31.12
C ARG A 247 22.97 19.97 31.94
N PRO A 248 23.01 19.90 33.28
CA PRO A 248 23.82 20.87 34.02
C PRO A 248 25.27 20.73 33.55
N ALA A 249 25.91 21.87 33.26
CA ALA A 249 27.34 21.91 32.98
C ALA A 249 28.07 21.26 34.17
N ALA A 250 28.75 20.15 33.91
CA ALA A 250 29.63 19.50 34.87
C ALA A 250 30.88 20.36 35.12
#